data_AF-A0A8H3M630-F1
#
_entry.id   AF-A0A8H3M630-F1
#
_cell.length_a   1.000
_cell.length_b   1.000
_cell.length_c   1.000
_cell.angle_alpha   90.00
_cell.angle_beta   90.00
_cell.angle_gamma   90.00
#
_symmetry.space_group_name_H-M   'P 1'
#
loop_
_entity.id
_entity.type
_entity.pdbx_description
1 polymer ?
#
loop_
_entity_poly.entity_id
_entity_poly.type
_entity_poly.pdbx_seq_one_letter_code
_entity_poly.pdbx_strand_id
1 'polypeptide(L)' 'MMENLKIRFEFWKIHGTDNWNYTSLMDVDKLCVLQNFNLTKLFDPEHAVLIKSLWDGIAELYDLLGEKKQIHNTFI' A
#
# COMPACT_ATOMS: atom_id res chain seq x y z
N MET A 1 -5.51 -14.62 -8.26
CA MET A 1 -6.55 -13.64 -7.85
C MET A 1 -6.05 -12.19 -7.86
N MET A 2 -4.82 -11.87 -7.46
CA MET A 2 -4.25 -10.52 -7.64
C MET A 2 -3.66 -10.24 -9.03
N GLU A 3 -3.42 -11.24 -9.88
CA GLU A 3 -2.80 -11.05 -11.22
C GLU A 3 -3.62 -10.18 -12.20
N ASN A 4 -4.94 -10.05 -11.99
CA ASN A 4 -5.80 -9.21 -12.84
C ASN A 4 -5.75 -7.73 -12.46
N LEU A 5 -5.24 -7.43 -11.26
CA LEU A 5 -4.94 -6.09 -10.79
C LEU A 5 -3.44 -5.94 -11.02
N LYS A 6 -2.98 -5.03 -11.89
CA LYS A 6 -1.55 -4.84 -12.20
C LYS A 6 -0.70 -4.33 -11.00
N ILE A 7 -1.14 -4.60 -9.77
CA ILE A 7 -0.46 -4.26 -8.53
C ILE A 7 0.48 -5.42 -8.18
N ARG A 8 1.80 -5.17 -8.27
CA ARG A 8 2.82 -6.11 -7.78
C ARG A 8 3.23 -5.73 -6.37
N PHE A 9 3.01 -6.64 -5.41
CA PHE A 9 3.57 -6.56 -4.07
C PHE A 9 4.65 -7.63 -3.93
N GLU A 10 5.91 -7.21 -3.91
CA GLU A 10 7.04 -8.11 -3.85
C GLU A 10 7.96 -7.76 -2.71
N PHE A 11 8.46 -8.81 -2.05
CA PHE A 11 9.49 -8.75 -1.04
C PHE A 11 10.62 -9.67 -1.50
N TRP A 12 11.85 -9.19 -1.48
CA TRP A 12 13.01 -10.02 -1.83
C TRP A 12 14.19 -9.73 -0.93
N LYS A 13 14.93 -10.78 -0.58
CA LYS A 13 16.18 -10.66 0.19
C LYS A 13 17.29 -10.18 -0.73
N ILE A 14 18.03 -9.17 -0.30
CA ILE A 14 19.18 -8.66 -1.06
C ILE A 14 20.32 -9.66 -0.91
N HIS A 15 20.78 -10.22 -2.03
CA HIS A 15 21.83 -11.23 -2.04
C HIS A 15 23.10 -10.72 -1.34
N GLY A 16 23.63 -11.51 -0.39
CA GLY A 16 24.83 -11.16 0.37
C GLY A 16 24.60 -10.25 1.58
N THR A 17 23.34 -9.95 1.94
CA THR A 17 23.00 -9.21 3.17
C THR A 17 21.82 -9.87 3.88
N ASP A 18 21.60 -9.52 5.15
CA ASP A 18 20.35 -9.85 5.85
C ASP A 18 19.22 -8.84 5.63
N ASN A 19 19.44 -7.87 4.74
CA ASN A 19 18.47 -6.84 4.43
C ASN A 19 17.44 -7.33 3.41
N TRP A 20 16.20 -6.85 3.59
CA TRP A 20 15.08 -7.13 2.71
C TRP A 20 14.71 -5.87 1.94
N ASN A 21 14.42 -6.03 0.65
CA ASN A 21 13.79 -5.01 -0.16
C ASN A 21 12.31 -5.34 -0.37
N TYR A 22 11.54 -4.30 -0.63
CA TYR A 22 10.11 -4.41 -0.87
C TYR A 22 9.66 -3.37 -1.88
N THR A 23 8.62 -3.69 -2.66
CA THR A 23 7.87 -2.66 -3.40
C THR A 23 7.01 -1.88 -2.42
N SER A 24 7.04 -0.55 -2.49
CA SER A 24 6.17 0.33 -1.70
C SER A 24 4.72 -0.13 -1.73
N LEU A 25 4.07 -0.15 -0.58
CA LEU A 25 2.69 -0.59 -0.47
C LEU A 25 1.71 0.46 -1.03
N MET A 26 2.14 1.73 -1.03
CA MET A 26 1.33 2.93 -1.23
C MET A 26 1.87 3.80 -2.36
N ASP A 27 2.49 3.21 -3.38
CA ASP A 27 2.79 3.99 -4.59
C ASP A 27 1.49 4.46 -5.26
N VAL A 28 1.55 5.60 -5.95
CA VAL A 28 0.41 6.31 -6.53
C VAL A 28 -0.48 5.40 -7.39
N ASP A 29 0.12 4.49 -8.14
CA ASP A 29 -0.57 3.49 -8.96
C ASP A 29 -1.37 2.51 -8.11
N LYS A 30 -0.81 2.03 -6.99
CA LYS A 30 -1.45 1.08 -6.08
C LYS A 30 -2.59 1.72 -5.30
N LEU A 31 -2.37 2.96 -4.84
CA LEU A 31 -3.35 3.74 -4.09
C LEU A 31 -4.57 4.07 -4.96
N CYS A 32 -4.33 4.49 -6.21
CA CYS A 32 -5.39 4.79 -7.16
C CYS A 32 -6.26 3.55 -7.46
N VAL A 33 -5.64 2.38 -7.62
CA VAL A 33 -6.40 1.15 -7.86
C VAL A 33 -7.16 0.70 -6.61
N LEU A 34 -6.57 0.77 -5.41
CA LEU A 34 -7.26 0.39 -4.17
C LEU A 34 -8.39 1.36 -3.77
N GLN A 35 -8.31 2.63 -4.19
CA GLN A 35 -9.38 3.61 -3.97
C GLN A 35 -10.53 3.45 -4.96
N ASN A 36 -10.23 3.17 -6.24
CA ASN A 36 -11.23 3.21 -7.30
C ASN A 36 -11.74 1.83 -7.73
N PHE A 37 -11.05 0.75 -7.36
CA PHE A 37 -11.46 -0.60 -7.74
C PHE A 37 -12.59 -1.11 -6.83
N ASN A 38 -13.65 -1.62 -7.45
CA ASN A 38 -14.72 -2.24 -6.70
C ASN A 38 -14.31 -3.64 -6.20
N LEU A 39 -13.90 -3.71 -4.94
CA LEU A 39 -13.46 -4.94 -4.26
C LEU A 39 -14.54 -6.02 -4.17
N THR A 40 -15.83 -5.68 -4.27
CA THR A 40 -16.93 -6.66 -4.25
C THR A 40 -16.95 -7.55 -5.51
N LYS A 41 -16.16 -7.20 -6.54
CA LYS A 41 -15.94 -8.06 -7.71
C LYS A 41 -14.96 -9.21 -7.45
N LEU A 42 -14.15 -9.12 -6.39
CA LEU A 42 -13.12 -10.10 -6.04
C LEU A 42 -13.41 -10.85 -4.74
N PHE A 43 -14.11 -10.20 -3.81
CA PHE A 43 -14.38 -10.72 -2.48
C PHE A 43 -15.86 -10.59 -2.14
N ASP A 44 -16.34 -11.40 -1.18
CA ASP A 44 -17.66 -11.22 -0.60
C ASP A 44 -17.82 -9.79 -0.06
N PRO A 45 -19.02 -9.19 -0.11
CA PRO A 45 -19.23 -7.79 0.26
C PRO A 45 -18.71 -7.43 1.67
N GLU A 46 -18.91 -8.29 2.66
CA GLU A 46 -18.40 -8.08 4.02
C GLU A 46 -16.86 -8.05 4.07
N HIS A 47 -16.22 -9.00 3.38
CA HIS A 47 -14.77 -9.06 3.28
C HIS A 47 -14.20 -7.86 2.50
N ALA A 48 -14.89 -7.43 1.44
CA ALA A 48 -14.52 -6.25 0.67
C ALA A 48 -14.54 -4.97 1.52
N VAL A 49 -15.53 -4.81 2.40
CA VAL A 49 -15.61 -3.68 3.34
C VAL A 49 -14.47 -3.71 4.36
N LEU A 50 -14.16 -4.88 4.93
CA LEU A 50 -13.05 -5.02 5.88
C LEU A 50 -11.70 -4.73 5.24
N ILE A 51 -11.46 -5.28 4.05
CA ILE A 51 -10.23 -5.04 3.28
C ILE A 51 -10.11 -3.55 2.95
N LYS A 52 -11.21 -2.91 2.54
CA LYS A 52 -11.23 -1.48 2.25
C LYS A 52 -10.87 -0.64 3.48
N SER A 53 -11.51 -0.91 4.62
CA SER A 53 -11.24 -0.21 5.88
C SER A 53 -9.79 -0.38 6.36
N LEU A 54 -9.23 -1.58 6.22
CA LEU A 54 -7.81 -1.81 6.53
C LEU A 54 -6.90 -0.97 5.64
N TRP A 55 -7.17 -0.93 4.33
CA TRP A 55 -6.38 -0.15 3.39
C TRP A 55 -6.47 1.35 3.62
N ASP A 56 -7.68 1.86 3.89
CA ASP A 56 -7.90 3.27 4.18
C ASP A 56 -7.13 3.67 5.45
N GLY A 57 -7.13 2.82 6.50
CA GLY A 57 -6.34 3.05 7.70
C GLY A 57 -4.81 3.04 7.47
N ILE A 58 -4.31 2.18 6.58
CA ILE A 58 -2.89 2.21 6.21
C ILE A 58 -2.57 3.48 5.40
N ALA A 59 -3.49 3.96 4.55
CA ALA A 59 -3.30 5.16 3.73
C ALA A 59 -3.18 6.41 4.62
N GLU A 60 -4.09 6.58 5.58
CA GLU A 60 -4.00 7.65 6.59
C GLU A 60 -2.67 7.61 7.34
N LEU A 61 -2.22 6.42 7.73
CA LEU A 61 -0.96 6.25 8.44
C LEU A 61 0.25 6.63 7.55
N TYR A 62 0.17 6.35 6.25
CA TYR A 62 1.19 6.72 5.28
C TYR A 62 1.24 8.24 5.05
N ASP A 63 0.08 8.90 4.95
CA ASP A 63 -0.02 10.35 4.84
C ASP A 63 0.58 11.03 6.08
N LEU A 64 0.24 10.55 7.28
CA LEU A 64 0.82 11.02 8.55
C LEU A 64 2.36 10.83 8.62
N LEU A 65 2.88 9.74 8.06
CA LEU A 65 4.33 9.51 7.97
C LEU A 65 4.99 10.41 6.92
N GLY A 66 4.32 10.66 5.79
CA GLY A 66 4.75 11.56 4.73
C GLY A 66 4.83 13.01 5.19
N GLU A 67 3.84 13.48 5.94
CA GLU A 67 3.83 14.79 6.58
C GLU A 67 5.01 14.96 7.55
N LYS A 68 5.29 13.94 8.37
CA LYS A 68 6.46 13.97 9.27
C LYS A 68 7.80 14.05 8.54
N LYS A 69 7.91 13.45 7.35
CA LYS A 69 9.12 13.53 6.51
C LYS A 69 9.36 14.94 5.96
N GLN A 70 8.30 15.66 5.56
CA GLN A 70 8.42 17.05 5.10
C GLN A 70 8.75 18.02 6.23
N ILE A 71 8.18 17.81 7.42
CA ILE A 71 8.48 18.62 8.61
C ILE A 71 9.95 18.42 9.01
N HIS A 72 10.45 17.18 9.06
CA HIS A 72 11.85 16.92 9.43
C HIS A 72 12.86 17.56 8.45
N ASN A 73 12.56 17.60 7.15
CA ASN A 73 13.44 18.19 6.13
C ASN A 73 13.38 19.73 6.07
N THR A 74 12.43 20.37 6.74
CA THR A 74 12.29 21.84 6.78
C THR A 74 13.08 22.46 7.96
N PHE A 75 13.50 21.65 8.92
CA PHE A 75 14.24 22.08 10.12
C PHE A 75 15.72 21.64 10.13
N ILE A 76 16.28 21.23 8.99
CA ILE A 76 17.71 20.93 8.80
C ILE A 76 18.29 21.86 7.73
#